data_AF-A0A532ALY7-F1
#
_entry.id   AF-A0A532ALY7-F1
#
_cell.length_a   1.000
_cell.length_b   1.000
_cell.length_c   1.000
_cell.angle_alpha   90.00
_cell.angle_beta   90.00
_cell.angle_gamma   90.00
#
_symmetry.space_group_name_H-M   'P 1'
#
loop_
_entity.id
_entity.type
_entity.pdbx_description
1 polymer ?
#
loop_
_entity_poly.entity_id
_entity_poly.type
_entity_poly.pdbx_seq_one_letter_code
_entity_poly.pdbx_strand_id
1 'polypeptide(L)'
;GVDGVFHIGPAFAPDEAAMGVAMVEAAMRTGVQKFVFSSVIQPTNTRLKNHASKVPVEDALYSTNMEYTILHPANFMQNIAGAWPSVVRDGVFSEPFPKTKKLARVDYRDVAEVAAIALTEARLSYATLELCAGMHSRE
;
A
#
# COMPACT_ATOMS: atom_id res chain seq x y z
N GLY A 1 -3.70 -4.85 25.72
CA GLY A 1 -4.32 -5.15 24.41
C GLY A 1 -3.24 -5.11 23.36
N VAL A 2 -3.59 -4.75 22.12
CA VAL A 2 -2.62 -4.40 21.07
C VAL A 2 -2.51 -2.88 21.01
N ASP A 3 -1.29 -2.33 20.97
CA ASP A 3 -1.06 -0.87 20.97
C ASP A 3 -1.15 -0.25 19.56
N GLY A 4 -0.88 -1.04 18.52
CA GLY A 4 -0.94 -0.60 17.12
C GLY A 4 -1.29 -1.69 16.13
N VAL A 5 -1.94 -1.32 15.03
CA VAL A 5 -2.34 -2.23 13.94
C VAL A 5 -1.62 -1.84 12.66
N PHE A 6 -1.02 -2.80 11.97
CA PHE A 6 -0.65 -2.66 10.57
C PHE A 6 -1.64 -3.46 9.72
N HIS A 7 -2.38 -2.78 8.85
CA HIS A 7 -3.40 -3.36 8.02
C HIS A 7 -2.99 -3.40 6.55
N ILE A 8 -2.98 -4.61 5.99
CA ILE A 8 -2.90 -4.87 4.55
C ILE A 8 -4.22 -5.52 4.14
N GLY A 9 -5.01 -4.81 3.33
CA GLY A 9 -6.26 -5.35 2.79
C GLY A 9 -6.01 -6.48 1.78
N PRO A 10 -6.87 -7.51 1.71
CA PRO A 10 -6.75 -8.59 0.73
C PRO A 10 -7.08 -8.06 -0.67
N ALA A 11 -6.05 -7.71 -1.43
CA ALA A 11 -6.18 -7.14 -2.76
C ALA A 11 -7.10 -7.99 -3.65
N PHE A 12 -8.01 -7.34 -4.36
CA PHE A 12 -9.00 -7.95 -5.28
C PHE A 12 -10.12 -8.76 -4.61
N ALA A 13 -10.19 -8.85 -3.28
CA ALA A 13 -11.38 -9.38 -2.62
C ALA A 13 -12.61 -8.49 -2.96
N PRO A 14 -13.78 -9.07 -3.28
CA PRO A 14 -14.97 -8.29 -3.65
C PRO A 14 -15.40 -7.26 -2.61
N ASP A 15 -15.16 -7.55 -1.33
CA ASP A 15 -15.53 -6.80 -0.15
C ASP A 15 -14.31 -6.20 0.58
N GLU A 16 -13.17 -6.04 -0.10
CA GLU A 16 -11.93 -5.49 0.47
C GLU A 16 -12.14 -4.18 1.24
N ALA A 17 -12.93 -3.26 0.67
CA ALA A 17 -13.23 -1.98 1.30
C ALA A 17 -14.00 -2.15 2.63
N ALA A 18 -15.01 -3.03 2.64
CA ALA A 18 -15.81 -3.30 3.83
C ALA A 18 -14.97 -3.96 4.94
N MET A 19 -14.08 -4.90 4.57
CA MET A 19 -13.15 -5.51 5.51
C MET A 19 -12.19 -4.47 6.14
N GLY A 20 -11.66 -3.56 5.32
CA GLY A 20 -10.76 -2.51 5.81
C GLY A 20 -11.45 -1.53 6.76
N VAL A 21 -12.65 -1.06 6.41
CA VAL A 21 -13.45 -0.20 7.30
C VAL A 21 -13.78 -0.93 8.61
N ALA A 22 -14.20 -2.19 8.54
CA ALA A 22 -14.48 -2.99 9.74
C ALA A 22 -13.24 -3.15 10.64
N MET A 23 -12.03 -3.26 10.06
CA MET A 23 -10.77 -3.29 10.81
C MET A 23 -10.51 -1.97 11.54
N VAL A 24 -10.74 -0.83 10.89
CA VAL A 24 -10.60 0.51 11.50
C VAL A 24 -11.57 0.66 12.67
N GLU A 25 -12.83 0.30 12.49
CA GLU A 25 -13.83 0.37 13.54
C GLU A 25 -13.50 -0.56 14.72
N ALA A 26 -13.00 -1.77 14.46
CA ALA A 26 -12.60 -2.70 15.50
C ALA A 26 -11.43 -2.14 16.33
N ALA A 27 -10.41 -1.60 15.66
CA ALA A 27 -9.27 -0.96 16.32
C ALA A 27 -9.73 0.20 17.23
N MET A 28 -10.60 1.07 16.70
CA MET A 28 -11.19 2.19 17.44
C MET A 28 -11.97 1.73 18.68
N ARG A 29 -12.84 0.73 18.56
CA ARG A 29 -13.62 0.19 19.70
C ARG A 29 -12.74 -0.39 20.81
N THR A 30 -11.56 -0.89 20.46
CA THR A 30 -10.62 -1.48 21.42
C THR A 30 -9.58 -0.50 21.97
N GLY A 31 -9.61 0.77 21.52
CA GLY A 31 -8.68 1.79 21.99
C GLY A 31 -7.24 1.63 21.48
N VAL A 32 -7.06 1.04 20.28
CA VAL A 32 -5.77 1.01 19.60
C VAL A 32 -5.27 2.45 19.41
N GLN A 33 -3.99 2.69 19.71
CA GLN A 33 -3.42 4.04 19.61
C GLN A 33 -2.96 4.35 18.19
N LYS A 34 -2.35 3.37 17.51
CA LYS A 34 -1.75 3.56 16.19
C LYS A 34 -2.33 2.66 15.11
N PHE A 35 -2.54 3.20 13.92
CA PHE A 35 -3.03 2.45 12.76
C PHE A 35 -2.22 2.78 11.50
N VAL A 36 -1.46 1.81 11.00
CA VAL A 36 -0.71 1.95 9.75
C VAL A 36 -1.45 1.19 8.65
N PHE A 37 -1.81 1.88 7.58
CA PHE A 37 -2.56 1.32 6.47
C PHE A 37 -1.69 1.21 5.20
N SER A 38 -1.53 -0.01 4.68
CA SER A 38 -0.96 -0.24 3.35
C SER A 38 -2.05 -0.06 2.30
N SER A 39 -2.19 1.17 1.81
CA SER A 39 -3.07 1.54 0.69
C SER A 39 -2.35 1.30 -0.65
N VAL A 40 -2.41 2.24 -1.59
CA VAL A 40 -1.79 2.18 -2.92
C VAL A 40 -1.49 3.59 -3.43
N ILE A 41 -0.47 3.74 -4.27
CA ILE A 41 -0.21 5.01 -4.95
C ILE A 41 -1.40 5.47 -5.80
N GLN A 42 -1.75 6.75 -5.73
CA GLN A 42 -2.88 7.35 -6.45
C GLN A 42 -4.21 6.57 -6.25
N PRO A 43 -4.71 6.42 -5.01
CA PRO A 43 -5.94 5.67 -4.73
C PRO A 43 -7.18 6.34 -5.38
N THR A 44 -7.09 7.64 -5.66
CA THR A 44 -8.13 8.44 -6.34
C THR A 44 -8.28 8.13 -7.83
N ASN A 45 -7.40 7.31 -8.43
CA ASN A 45 -7.61 6.78 -9.78
C ASN A 45 -8.65 5.64 -9.77
N THR A 46 -9.91 6.01 -9.56
CA THR A 46 -11.04 5.08 -9.33
C THR A 46 -11.40 4.18 -10.51
N ARG A 47 -10.80 4.39 -11.69
CA ARG A 47 -10.89 3.46 -12.82
C ARG A 47 -10.24 2.12 -12.52
N LEU A 48 -9.29 2.09 -11.59
CA LEU A 48 -8.67 0.87 -11.07
C LEU A 48 -9.45 0.43 -9.82
N LYS A 49 -10.19 -0.68 -9.93
CA LYS A 49 -11.06 -1.16 -8.83
C LYS A 49 -10.28 -1.40 -7.53
N ASN A 50 -9.07 -1.95 -7.63
CA ASN A 50 -8.18 -2.19 -6.50
C ASN A 50 -7.58 -0.90 -5.89
N HIS A 51 -7.66 0.25 -6.59
CA HIS A 51 -7.32 1.55 -6.01
C HIS A 51 -8.55 2.16 -5.33
N ALA A 52 -9.69 2.11 -6.01
CA ALA A 52 -10.95 2.61 -5.49
C ALA A 52 -11.34 1.94 -4.16
N SER A 53 -11.01 0.65 -3.97
CA SER A 53 -11.28 -0.08 -2.73
C SER A 53 -10.54 0.45 -1.51
N LYS A 54 -9.46 1.23 -1.68
CA LYS A 54 -8.67 1.79 -0.57
C LYS A 54 -9.28 3.07 -0.01
N VAL A 55 -9.96 3.85 -0.86
CA VAL A 55 -10.49 5.18 -0.50
C VAL A 55 -11.42 5.14 0.73
N PRO A 56 -12.38 4.20 0.85
CA PRO A 56 -13.25 4.15 2.05
C PRO A 56 -12.49 3.85 3.34
N VAL A 57 -11.38 3.11 3.26
CA VAL A 57 -10.57 2.77 4.44
C VAL A 57 -9.74 3.97 4.90
N GLU A 58 -9.20 4.75 3.96
CA GLU A 58 -8.53 6.03 4.26
C GLU A 58 -9.51 7.02 4.90
N ASP A 59 -10.71 7.15 4.33
CA ASP A 59 -11.78 8.02 4.85
C ASP A 59 -12.22 7.63 6.28
N ALA A 60 -12.36 6.33 6.53
CA ALA A 60 -12.64 5.82 7.87
C ALA A 60 -11.55 6.21 8.87
N LEU A 61 -10.26 6.13 8.49
CA LEU A 61 -9.15 6.51 9.38
C LEU A 61 -9.15 8.00 9.70
N TYR A 62 -9.42 8.85 8.71
CA TYR A 62 -9.51 10.31 8.90
C TYR A 62 -10.61 10.71 9.89
N SER A 63 -11.61 9.85 10.07
CA SER A 63 -12.74 10.07 10.99
C SER A 63 -12.46 9.60 12.42
N THR A 64 -11.26 9.08 12.72
CA THR A 64 -10.90 8.58 14.06
C THR A 64 -9.94 9.51 14.80
N ASN A 65 -9.82 9.31 16.12
CA ASN A 65 -8.79 9.95 16.96
C ASN A 65 -7.53 9.09 17.11
N MET A 66 -7.41 7.98 16.36
CA MET A 66 -6.20 7.15 16.38
C MET A 66 -5.08 7.86 15.60
N GLU A 67 -3.84 7.74 16.06
CA GLU A 67 -2.69 8.14 15.24
C GLU A 67 -2.61 7.20 14.04
N TYR A 68 -2.76 7.73 12.82
CA TYR A 68 -2.68 6.90 11.62
C TYR A 68 -1.49 7.25 10.75
N THR A 69 -1.04 6.29 9.94
CA THR A 69 -0.11 6.54 8.83
C THR A 69 -0.61 5.79 7.61
N ILE A 70 -0.79 6.49 6.49
CA ILE A 70 -1.25 5.89 5.23
C ILE A 70 -0.06 5.77 4.29
N LEU A 71 0.23 4.55 3.89
CA LEU A 71 1.31 4.23 2.95
C LEU A 71 0.70 4.02 1.56
N HIS A 72 1.19 4.79 0.59
CA HIS A 72 0.81 4.74 -0.81
C HIS A 72 1.96 4.13 -1.64
N PRO A 73 2.19 2.81 -1.54
CA PRO A 73 3.30 2.19 -2.23
C PRO A 73 3.06 2.12 -3.74
N ALA A 74 4.14 2.35 -4.50
CA ALA A 74 4.18 2.16 -5.95
C ALA A 74 4.18 0.66 -6.33
N ASN A 75 4.41 0.35 -7.61
CA ASN A 75 4.42 -1.04 -8.08
C ASN A 75 5.56 -1.85 -7.43
N PHE A 76 5.26 -2.99 -6.82
CA PHE A 76 6.27 -3.74 -6.07
C PHE A 76 7.31 -4.36 -7.00
N MET A 77 8.60 -4.26 -6.62
CA MET A 77 9.67 -4.97 -7.32
C MET A 77 9.46 -6.49 -7.27
N GLN A 78 8.85 -6.99 -6.19
CA GLN A 78 8.50 -8.40 -6.01
C GLN A 78 7.57 -8.94 -7.11
N ASN A 79 6.76 -8.10 -7.77
CA ASN A 79 5.90 -8.54 -8.87
C ASN A 79 6.69 -9.09 -10.06
N ILE A 80 7.97 -8.71 -10.20
CA ILE A 80 8.87 -9.22 -11.24
C ILE A 80 9.14 -10.73 -11.04
N ALA A 81 9.07 -11.23 -9.81
CA ALA A 81 9.32 -12.64 -9.51
C ALA A 81 8.40 -13.59 -10.31
N GLY A 82 7.14 -13.17 -10.57
CA GLY A 82 6.22 -13.95 -11.39
C GLY A 82 6.66 -14.09 -12.86
N ALA A 83 7.35 -13.08 -13.40
CA ALA A 83 7.90 -13.11 -14.76
C ALA A 83 9.32 -13.69 -14.84
N TRP A 84 10.01 -13.83 -13.70
CA TRP A 84 11.43 -14.23 -13.67
C TRP A 84 11.73 -15.55 -14.42
N PRO A 85 10.93 -16.62 -14.31
CA PRO A 85 11.21 -17.86 -15.03
C PRO A 85 11.25 -17.70 -16.55
N SER A 86 10.36 -16.89 -17.14
CA SER A 86 10.39 -16.63 -18.60
C SER A 86 11.52 -15.70 -18.98
N VAL A 87 11.87 -14.73 -18.13
CA VAL A 87 13.02 -13.84 -18.36
C VAL A 87 14.31 -14.64 -18.46
N VAL A 88 14.55 -15.58 -17.53
CA VAL A 88 15.75 -16.43 -17.54
C VAL A 88 15.79 -17.35 -18.76
N ARG A 89 14.64 -17.94 -19.14
CA ARG A 89 14.55 -18.87 -20.27
C ARG A 89 14.70 -18.17 -21.62
N ASP A 90 14.02 -17.05 -21.81
CA ASP A 90 13.83 -16.43 -23.12
C ASP A 90 14.69 -15.18 -23.31
N GLY A 91 15.32 -14.66 -22.25
CA GLY A 91 16.09 -13.41 -22.27
C GLY A 91 15.23 -12.15 -22.46
N VAL A 92 13.90 -12.26 -22.33
CA VAL A 92 12.94 -11.19 -22.60
C VAL A 92 12.12 -10.88 -21.36
N PHE A 93 12.11 -9.61 -20.95
CA PHE A 93 11.23 -9.09 -19.92
C PHE A 93 10.05 -8.32 -20.53
N SER A 94 8.87 -8.95 -20.53
CA SER A 94 7.64 -8.41 -21.09
C SER A 94 6.72 -7.87 -19.99
N GLU A 95 6.16 -6.68 -20.20
CA GLU A 95 5.12 -6.11 -19.34
C GLU A 95 4.04 -5.44 -20.20
N PRO A 96 2.81 -5.24 -19.69
CA PRO A 96 1.71 -4.64 -20.43
C PRO A 96 1.85 -3.11 -20.64
N PHE A 97 3.07 -2.60 -20.68
CA PHE A 97 3.38 -1.18 -20.82
C PHE A 97 4.47 -0.98 -21.90
N PRO A 98 4.43 0.12 -22.67
CA PRO A 98 5.53 0.47 -23.58
C PRO A 98 6.87 0.65 -22.85
N LYS A 99 7.99 0.31 -23.49
CA LYS A 99 9.33 0.47 -22.90
C LYS A 99 9.69 1.93 -22.56
N THR A 100 9.14 2.88 -23.31
CA THR A 100 9.31 4.33 -23.14
C THR A 100 8.57 4.89 -21.93
N LYS A 101 7.61 4.16 -21.36
CA LYS A 101 6.87 4.62 -20.18
C LYS A 101 7.72 4.44 -18.94
N LYS A 102 7.87 5.53 -18.18
CA LYS A 102 8.47 5.49 -16.85
C LYS A 102 7.48 4.85 -15.87
N LEU A 103 7.95 3.88 -15.11
CA LEU A 103 7.17 3.16 -14.12
C LEU A 103 7.77 3.41 -12.74
N ALA A 104 6.92 3.81 -11.79
CA ALA A 104 7.28 3.95 -10.39
C ALA A 104 7.30 2.56 -9.74
N ARG A 105 8.39 2.23 -9.06
CA ARG A 105 8.53 0.97 -8.33
C ARG A 105 9.02 1.19 -6.91
N VAL A 106 8.70 0.25 -6.03
CA VAL A 106 9.18 0.24 -4.65
C VAL A 106 9.52 -1.19 -4.23
N ASP A 107 10.57 -1.36 -3.45
CA ASP A 107 10.81 -2.62 -2.77
C ASP A 107 9.88 -2.70 -1.56
N TYR A 108 9.08 -3.77 -1.43
CA TYR A 108 8.19 -3.89 -0.29
C TYR A 108 8.92 -3.97 1.07
N ARG A 109 10.23 -4.28 1.07
CA ARG A 109 11.06 -4.19 2.28
C ARG A 109 11.19 -2.75 2.78
N ASP A 110 11.30 -1.78 1.88
CA ASP A 110 11.34 -0.36 2.23
C ASP A 110 9.97 0.11 2.75
N VAL A 111 8.89 -0.38 2.14
CA VAL A 111 7.51 -0.13 2.65
C VAL A 111 7.34 -0.68 4.06
N ALA A 112 7.85 -1.89 4.31
CA ALA A 112 7.80 -2.52 5.62
C ALA A 112 8.66 -1.78 6.66
N GLU A 113 9.81 -1.22 6.28
CA GLU A 113 10.63 -0.38 7.15
C GLU A 113 9.87 0.90 7.55
N VAL A 114 9.25 1.59 6.58
CA VAL A 114 8.43 2.77 6.87
C VAL A 114 7.22 2.42 7.74
N ALA A 115 6.59 1.25 7.51
CA ALA A 115 5.49 0.77 8.35
C ALA A 115 5.95 0.49 9.79
N ALA A 116 7.13 -0.10 9.97
CA ALA A 116 7.72 -0.32 11.28
C ALA A 116 7.98 1.01 12.01
N ILE A 117 8.61 1.98 11.33
CA ILE A 117 8.83 3.33 11.86
C ILE A 117 7.50 3.97 12.28
N ALA A 118 6.48 3.90 11.43
CA ALA A 118 5.16 4.47 11.71
C ALA A 118 4.48 3.83 12.94
N LEU A 119 4.63 2.52 13.11
CA LEU A 119 4.12 1.83 14.29
C LEU A 119 4.90 2.20 15.57
N THR A 120 6.24 2.31 15.49
CA THR A 120 7.07 2.41 16.70
C THR A 120 7.46 3.84 17.07
N GLU A 121 7.31 4.81 16.18
CA GLU A 121 7.76 6.19 16.38
C GLU A 121 6.63 7.21 16.11
N ALA A 122 6.72 8.41 16.67
CA ALA A 122 5.70 9.46 16.49
C ALA A 122 5.91 10.33 15.24
N ARG A 123 7.07 10.26 14.59
CA ARG A 123 7.45 11.18 13.49
C ARG A 123 6.63 11.02 12.21
N LEU A 124 5.90 9.92 12.07
CA LEU A 124 5.02 9.65 10.92
C LEU A 124 3.52 9.66 11.29
N SER A 125 3.17 10.07 12.51
CA SER A 125 1.77 10.17 12.93
C SER A 125 1.03 11.19 12.06
N TYR A 126 -0.14 10.79 11.59
CA TYR A 126 -1.01 11.53 10.66
C TYR A 126 -0.41 11.81 9.27
N ALA A 127 0.62 11.07 8.87
CA ALA A 127 1.24 11.22 7.57
C ALA A 127 0.57 10.33 6.49
N THR A 128 0.51 10.86 5.27
CA THR A 128 0.19 10.12 4.05
C THR A 128 1.38 10.21 3.11
N LEU A 129 1.96 9.07 2.73
CA LEU A 129 3.27 9.01 2.08
C LEU A 129 3.21 8.19 0.79
N GLU A 130 3.53 8.80 -0.35
CA GLU A 130 3.81 8.06 -1.58
C GLU A 130 5.20 7.41 -1.50
N LEU A 131 5.26 6.08 -1.60
CA LEU A 131 6.50 5.32 -1.43
C LEU A 131 6.98 4.78 -2.78
N CYS A 132 8.12 5.28 -3.24
CA CYS A 132 8.73 4.95 -4.52
C CYS A 132 10.26 5.05 -4.40
N ALA A 133 10.97 4.07 -4.96
CA ALA A 133 12.44 4.09 -5.03
C ALA A 133 12.95 4.84 -6.27
N GLY A 134 12.10 5.04 -7.27
CA GLY A 134 12.45 5.71 -8.51
C GLY A 134 11.43 5.46 -9.62
N MET A 135 11.49 6.28 -10.66
CA MET A 135 10.60 6.20 -11.82
C MET A 135 11.42 6.07 -13.11
N HIS A 136 11.53 4.85 -13.63
CA HIS A 136 12.44 4.51 -14.72
C HIS A 136 11.70 3.94 -15.91
N SER A 137 12.14 4.30 -17.13
CA SER A 137 11.80 3.60 -18.37
C SER A 137 12.71 2.38 -18.54
N ARG A 138 12.42 1.55 -19.53
CA ARG A 138 13.24 0.39 -19.93
C ARG A 138 14.01 0.68 -21.23
N GLU A 139 14.38 1.94 -21.41
CA GLU A 139 15.27 2.42 -22.47
C GLU A 139 16.65 2.71 -21.89
#